data_AF-A0A835RIC0-F1
#
_entry.id   AF-A0A835RIC0-F1
#
_cell.length_a   1.000
_cell.length_b   1.000
_cell.length_c   1.000
_cell.angle_alpha   90.00
_cell.angle_beta   90.00
_cell.angle_gamma   90.00
#
_symmetry.space_group_name_H-M   'P 1'
#
loop_
_entity.id
_entity.type
_entity.pdbx_description
1 polymer ?
#
loop_
_entity_poly.entity_id
_entity_poly.type
_entity_poly.pdbx_seq_one_letter_code
_entity_poly.pdbx_strand_id
1 'polypeptide(L)'
;MVLEPNVMGSSLSGIFGWRELLADQSLVASINSHVARMTWMHGLAKCTIMPRTGFIAPSSRVFGRGVLVEDSSAIARRYLTSNFFIDILAVLPLPQVIVLFAVPRLQKSSPLDAKNLLVLIVLFQYVPRLIRIILLYMEVTRSAGIITETAWAGAAFNLLLYMLASHVLGAFWYFLSVERLNACWKHACSINGCNTTSWYCERENVQNGFLDDACPVQNVNSTVFDFGIYLSALRNIVQTTDFPQKFFYCFWWGLQNLSSLGQNLVTSTYVWEVLYAVFICVSGLVLFALLIGNMQTYLQSTTVRIEEMRVKRRDSEQWMAHRLLPESLRDRIRRHEQYRWQETRGVDEESLLQNLPKDLRRDIKRHLCLALLQRVPMFETMDQQLMDALCDRLKPALYTEESCIVREGDPVDEMLFIMRGKLSSVTTNGGRTGFFNSEYLKGGDFCGEELLTWALDPNSASSLPISTRTVKALSEVEGFALEADDLKFVATQFRRLHSKQLQHTFRFYSQQWRTWAACFIQAAWRRYSRKKLEEALSKEESRLQAALSTGNNSNSPSLGAAIYASRFAVNALRALRRNGTRKSRLQERLPGLMLQKPSEPDFSTDR
;
A
#
# COMPACT_ATOMS: atom_id res chain seq x y z
N MET A 1 -72.40 -11.74 30.22
CA MET A 1 -72.57 -11.69 31.69
C MET A 1 -71.18 -11.67 32.28
N VAL A 2 -70.84 -10.60 33.02
CA VAL A 2 -69.64 -10.42 33.87
C VAL A 2 -68.31 -10.30 33.10
N LEU A 3 -67.88 -9.09 32.70
CA LEU A 3 -67.03 -8.15 33.46
C LEU A 3 -65.73 -8.80 33.96
N GLU A 4 -64.57 -8.42 33.39
CA GLU A 4 -63.41 -8.09 34.22
C GLU A 4 -62.46 -7.09 33.52
N PRO A 5 -61.83 -6.17 34.28
CA PRO A 5 -61.30 -4.90 33.81
C PRO A 5 -59.78 -4.81 34.08
N ASN A 6 -58.92 -4.99 33.07
CA ASN A 6 -57.47 -4.90 33.29
C ASN A 6 -56.70 -4.10 32.21
N VAL A 7 -57.42 -3.39 31.34
CA VAL A 7 -56.82 -2.75 30.14
C VAL A 7 -56.29 -1.33 30.41
N MET A 8 -56.68 -0.66 31.50
CA MET A 8 -56.36 0.76 31.71
C MET A 8 -55.15 1.06 32.60
N GLY A 9 -54.56 0.06 33.26
CA GLY A 9 -53.41 0.23 34.14
C GLY A 9 -52.03 0.09 33.45
N SER A 10 -51.99 -0.32 32.18
CA SER A 10 -50.78 -0.79 31.49
C SER A 10 -50.24 0.16 30.40
N SER A 11 -50.98 1.21 30.04
CA SER A 11 -50.59 2.08 28.92
C SER A 11 -49.51 3.12 29.29
N LEU A 12 -49.46 3.56 30.55
CA LEU A 12 -48.41 4.48 31.04
C LEU A 12 -47.12 3.79 31.48
N SER A 13 -47.10 2.45 31.55
CA SER A 13 -45.86 1.65 31.64
C SER A 13 -45.10 1.57 30.31
N GLY A 14 -45.66 2.06 29.21
CA GLY A 14 -45.10 1.84 27.87
C GLY A 14 -43.85 2.66 27.54
N ILE A 15 -43.69 3.87 28.06
CA ILE A 15 -42.58 4.77 27.63
C ILE A 15 -41.22 4.33 28.20
N PHE A 16 -41.24 3.81 29.41
CA PHE A 16 -40.14 3.10 30.05
C PHE A 16 -40.82 2.06 30.92
N GLY A 17 -40.65 0.76 30.64
CA GLY A 17 -41.30 -0.34 31.35
C GLY A 17 -40.94 -0.42 32.84
N TRP A 18 -41.40 0.52 33.68
CA TRP A 18 -41.03 0.58 35.09
C TRP A 18 -41.89 -0.31 36.00
N ARG A 19 -43.13 -0.60 35.60
CA ARG A 19 -43.97 -1.58 36.32
C ARG A 19 -43.58 -3.02 36.00
N GLU A 20 -43.14 -3.28 34.76
CA GLU A 20 -42.51 -4.54 34.36
C GLU A 20 -41.07 -4.66 34.88
N LEU A 21 -40.30 -3.58 35.06
CA LEU A 21 -38.99 -3.61 35.76
C LEU A 21 -39.08 -4.00 37.24
N LEU A 22 -40.27 -3.91 37.85
CA LEU A 22 -40.51 -4.35 39.22
C LEU A 22 -41.24 -5.70 39.30
N ALA A 23 -41.98 -6.09 38.26
CA ALA A 23 -42.78 -7.31 38.25
C ALA A 23 -42.15 -8.46 37.44
N ASP A 24 -41.27 -8.18 36.49
CA ASP A 24 -40.61 -9.21 35.68
C ASP A 24 -39.11 -8.89 35.48
N GLN A 25 -38.27 -9.86 35.83
CA GLN A 25 -36.80 -9.86 35.75
C GLN A 25 -36.02 -9.08 36.83
N SER A 26 -35.76 -9.78 37.92
CA SER A 26 -34.55 -9.59 38.74
C SER A 26 -33.27 -9.50 37.90
N LEU A 27 -33.23 -10.12 36.71
CA LEU A 27 -32.08 -10.14 35.81
C LEU A 27 -31.85 -8.83 35.04
N VAL A 28 -32.86 -8.21 34.41
CA VAL A 28 -32.68 -6.97 33.61
C VAL A 28 -32.58 -5.73 34.49
N ALA A 29 -33.31 -5.69 35.61
CA ALA A 29 -33.08 -4.68 36.64
C ALA A 29 -31.66 -4.77 37.21
N SER A 30 -31.17 -6.00 37.45
CA SER A 30 -29.80 -6.26 37.90
C SER A 30 -28.76 -5.90 36.83
N ILE A 31 -28.94 -6.31 35.57
CA ILE A 31 -28.03 -5.98 34.46
C ILE A 31 -27.96 -4.47 34.22
N ASN A 32 -29.08 -3.76 34.17
CA ASN A 32 -29.08 -2.30 34.01
C ASN A 32 -28.44 -1.59 35.21
N SER A 33 -28.65 -2.09 36.43
CA SER A 33 -27.99 -1.62 37.64
C SER A 33 -26.47 -1.89 37.61
N HIS A 34 -26.03 -3.06 37.17
CA HIS A 34 -24.61 -3.42 37.06
C HIS A 34 -23.89 -2.65 35.96
N VAL A 35 -24.50 -2.52 34.78
CA VAL A 35 -23.97 -1.73 33.66
C VAL A 35 -23.88 -0.25 34.05
N ALA A 36 -24.88 0.29 34.74
CA ALA A 36 -24.84 1.66 35.24
C ALA A 36 -23.72 1.86 36.29
N ARG A 37 -23.55 0.92 37.23
CA ARG A 37 -22.44 0.96 38.21
C ARG A 37 -21.07 0.86 37.54
N MET A 38 -20.90 -0.02 36.57
CA MET A 38 -19.67 -0.13 35.79
C MET A 38 -19.36 1.15 35.02
N THR A 39 -20.36 1.73 34.35
CA THR A 39 -20.22 3.00 33.62
C THR A 39 -19.85 4.15 34.57
N TRP A 40 -20.45 4.17 35.76
CA TRP A 40 -20.14 5.14 36.81
C TRP A 40 -18.70 4.98 37.32
N MET A 41 -18.29 3.77 37.68
CA MET A 41 -16.92 3.47 38.14
C MET A 41 -15.88 3.81 37.08
N HIS A 42 -16.12 3.45 35.82
CA HIS A 42 -15.25 3.77 34.71
C HIS A 42 -15.18 5.29 34.46
N GLY A 43 -16.31 5.97 34.58
CA GLY A 43 -16.41 7.42 34.50
C GLY A 43 -15.59 8.15 35.56
N LEU A 44 -15.68 7.70 36.81
CA LEU A 44 -14.89 8.21 37.93
C LEU A 44 -13.40 7.93 37.77
N ALA A 45 -13.04 6.70 37.38
CA ALA A 45 -11.66 6.33 37.09
C ALA A 45 -11.07 7.22 35.99
N LYS A 46 -11.84 7.54 34.95
CA LYS A 46 -11.39 8.49 33.92
C LYS A 46 -11.16 9.88 34.50
N CYS A 47 -12.06 10.41 35.34
CA CYS A 47 -11.90 11.73 35.95
C CYS A 47 -10.66 11.82 36.87
N THR A 48 -10.25 10.71 37.49
CA THR A 48 -9.04 10.65 38.34
C THR A 48 -7.76 10.46 37.52
N ILE A 49 -7.83 9.74 36.39
CA ILE A 49 -6.68 9.44 35.52
C ILE A 49 -6.38 10.59 34.55
N MET A 50 -7.39 11.23 33.97
CA MET A 50 -7.24 12.28 32.94
C MET A 50 -6.34 13.48 33.36
N PRO A 51 -6.37 14.01 34.60
CA PRO A 51 -5.45 15.07 35.02
C PRO A 51 -3.99 14.58 35.17
N ARG A 52 -3.73 13.28 35.05
CA ARG A 52 -2.40 12.66 35.09
C ARG A 52 -1.92 12.16 33.74
N THR A 53 -2.76 12.23 32.70
CA THR A 53 -2.38 11.81 31.35
C THR A 53 -1.80 12.97 30.57
N GLY A 54 -0.53 12.85 30.15
CA GLY A 54 0.12 13.81 29.27
C GLY A 54 -0.64 13.96 27.96
N PHE A 55 -0.56 15.14 27.34
CA PHE A 55 -1.20 15.41 26.06
C PHE A 55 -0.19 15.86 25.01
N ILE A 56 -0.49 15.59 23.75
CA ILE A 56 0.29 16.12 22.61
C ILE A 56 -0.20 17.53 22.29
N ALA A 57 0.70 18.51 22.39
CA ALA A 57 0.40 19.92 22.11
C ALA A 57 -0.11 20.12 20.66
N PRO A 58 -1.17 20.90 20.41
CA PRO A 58 -1.69 21.10 19.05
C PRO A 58 -0.64 21.66 18.07
N SER A 59 0.25 22.54 18.54
CA SER A 59 1.33 23.14 17.75
C SER A 59 2.42 22.14 17.35
N SER A 60 2.62 21.05 18.09
CA SER A 60 3.64 20.04 17.80
C SER A 60 3.13 18.91 16.88
N ARG A 61 1.83 18.89 16.55
CA ARG A 61 1.23 17.88 15.65
C ARG A 61 1.57 18.09 14.17
N VAL A 62 1.88 19.33 13.76
CA VAL A 62 2.16 19.70 12.36
C VAL A 62 3.42 19.02 11.80
N PHE A 63 4.36 18.64 12.67
CA PHE A 63 5.64 18.02 12.28
C PHE A 63 5.72 16.52 12.59
N GLY A 64 4.61 15.85 12.89
CA GLY A 64 4.58 14.40 13.15
C GLY A 64 5.31 13.93 14.42
N ARG A 65 6.03 14.83 15.12
CA ARG A 65 6.85 14.51 16.30
C ARG A 65 6.15 14.70 17.64
N GLY A 66 4.92 15.23 17.63
CA GLY A 66 4.01 15.33 18.76
C GLY A 66 4.68 15.41 20.13
N VAL A 67 5.22 16.57 20.50
CA VAL A 67 5.84 16.77 21.82
C VAL A 67 4.79 16.53 22.92
N LEU A 68 5.08 15.54 23.77
CA LEU A 68 4.28 15.19 24.93
C LEU A 68 4.53 16.22 26.03
N VAL A 69 3.46 16.86 26.51
CA VAL A 69 3.51 17.75 27.67
C VAL A 69 3.21 16.92 28.91
N GLU A 70 4.19 16.84 29.82
CA GLU A 70 4.11 16.06 31.07
C GLU A 70 3.84 16.94 32.31
N ASP A 71 3.82 18.26 32.17
CA ASP A 71 3.57 19.18 33.28
C ASP A 71 2.16 19.00 33.86
N SER A 72 2.09 18.46 35.08
CA SER A 72 0.86 18.17 35.80
C SER A 72 -0.05 19.39 35.97
N SER A 73 0.51 20.58 36.16
CA SER A 73 -0.27 21.81 36.38
C SER A 73 -0.97 22.27 35.10
N ALA A 74 -0.26 22.21 33.97
CA ALA A 74 -0.79 22.52 32.65
C ALA A 74 -1.84 21.50 32.19
N ILE A 75 -1.61 20.20 32.46
CA ILE A 75 -2.57 19.13 32.17
C ILE A 75 -3.87 19.32 32.95
N ALA A 76 -3.77 19.51 34.27
CA ALA A 76 -4.94 19.69 35.13
C ALA A 76 -5.75 20.93 34.75
N ARG A 77 -5.09 22.09 34.53
CA ARG A 77 -5.76 23.33 34.12
C ARG A 77 -6.50 23.17 32.80
N ARG A 78 -5.90 22.49 31.83
CA ARG A 78 -6.54 22.21 30.54
C ARG A 78 -7.76 21.30 30.70
N TYR A 79 -7.65 20.23 31.48
CA TYR A 79 -8.77 19.31 31.69
C TYR A 79 -9.95 19.97 32.42
N LEU A 80 -9.65 20.72 33.49
CA LEU A 80 -10.65 21.43 34.31
C LEU A 80 -11.42 22.49 33.53
N THR A 81 -10.77 23.14 32.57
CA THR A 81 -11.39 24.20 31.75
C THR A 81 -12.18 23.68 30.55
N SER A 82 -11.88 22.49 30.04
CA SER A 82 -12.50 21.98 28.81
C SER A 82 -13.55 20.88 29.04
N ASN A 83 -13.16 19.72 29.56
CA ASN A 83 -13.97 18.49 29.51
C ASN A 83 -14.50 18.05 30.87
N PHE A 84 -13.95 18.59 31.96
CA PHE A 84 -14.26 18.15 33.32
C PHE A 84 -15.74 18.23 33.67
N PHE A 85 -16.41 19.35 33.39
CA PHE A 85 -17.84 19.51 33.70
C PHE A 85 -18.73 18.54 32.91
N ILE A 86 -18.40 18.31 31.63
CA ILE A 86 -19.14 17.38 30.77
C ILE A 86 -18.94 15.94 31.26
N ASP A 87 -17.69 15.57 31.60
CA ASP A 87 -17.38 14.25 32.13
C ASP A 87 -18.10 13.98 33.46
N ILE A 88 -18.16 14.94 34.38
CA ILE A 88 -18.88 14.81 35.65
C ILE A 88 -20.38 14.65 35.42
N LEU A 89 -21.00 15.57 34.67
CA LEU A 89 -22.44 15.54 34.43
C LEU A 89 -22.89 14.26 33.72
N ALA A 90 -22.07 13.71 32.82
CA ALA A 90 -22.36 12.44 32.15
C ALA A 90 -22.29 11.22 33.09
N VAL A 91 -21.44 11.29 34.13
CA VAL A 91 -21.17 10.18 35.05
C VAL A 91 -22.22 10.09 36.15
N LEU A 92 -22.66 11.20 36.74
CA LEU A 92 -23.61 11.22 37.88
C LEU A 92 -24.82 10.29 37.66
N PRO A 93 -25.15 9.32 38.54
CA PRO A 93 -26.21 8.33 38.33
C PRO A 93 -27.61 8.88 38.72
N LEU A 94 -27.99 10.04 38.18
CA LEU A 94 -29.19 10.76 38.61
C LEU A 94 -30.49 9.94 38.46
N PRO A 95 -30.79 9.29 37.32
CA PRO A 95 -32.02 8.50 37.20
C PRO A 95 -32.10 7.33 38.17
N GLN A 96 -30.99 6.65 38.45
CA GLN A 96 -30.96 5.50 39.37
C GLN A 96 -31.27 5.95 40.80
N VAL A 97 -30.67 7.06 41.25
CA VAL A 97 -30.91 7.62 42.59
C VAL A 97 -32.37 8.03 42.75
N ILE A 98 -32.96 8.65 41.73
CA ILE A 98 -34.34 9.15 41.80
C ILE A 98 -35.37 8.03 41.74
N VAL A 99 -35.15 7.01 40.90
CA VAL A 99 -36.01 5.81 40.85
C VAL A 99 -36.00 5.07 42.19
N LEU A 100 -34.85 4.97 42.85
CA LEU A 100 -34.73 4.29 44.15
C LEU A 100 -35.32 5.10 45.32
N PHE A 101 -35.09 6.41 45.37
CA PHE A 101 -35.38 7.22 46.56
C PHE A 101 -36.58 8.17 46.44
N ALA A 102 -36.83 8.73 45.25
CA ALA A 102 -37.83 9.78 45.05
C ALA A 102 -39.14 9.24 44.46
N VAL A 103 -39.08 8.35 43.47
CA VAL A 103 -40.27 7.78 42.81
C VAL A 103 -41.21 7.07 43.80
N PRO A 104 -40.76 6.22 44.74
CA PRO A 104 -41.66 5.56 45.70
C PRO A 104 -42.38 6.53 46.66
N ARG A 105 -41.83 7.74 46.86
CA ARG A 105 -42.40 8.78 47.73
C ARG A 105 -43.34 9.72 46.96
N LEU A 106 -42.96 10.10 45.75
CA LEU A 106 -43.74 10.98 44.88
C LEU A 106 -44.93 10.25 44.25
N GLN A 107 -44.81 8.96 43.96
CA GLN A 107 -45.91 8.14 43.43
C GLN A 107 -47.08 7.99 44.42
N LYS A 108 -46.85 8.24 45.72
CA LYS A 108 -47.89 8.26 46.75
C LYS A 108 -48.58 9.62 46.91
N SER A 109 -48.01 10.70 46.38
CA SER A 109 -48.47 12.08 46.61
C SER A 109 -48.94 12.76 45.34
N SER A 110 -48.19 12.65 44.24
CA SER A 110 -48.59 13.12 42.92
C SER A 110 -47.89 12.32 41.80
N PRO A 111 -48.54 11.29 41.22
CA PRO A 111 -47.91 10.43 40.21
C PRO A 111 -47.55 11.17 38.91
N LEU A 112 -48.27 12.25 38.58
CA LEU A 112 -47.99 13.10 37.41
C LEU A 112 -46.68 13.90 37.57
N ASP A 113 -46.45 14.48 38.74
CA ASP A 113 -45.23 15.24 39.02
C ASP A 113 -44.03 14.31 39.12
N ALA A 114 -44.22 13.10 39.66
CA ALA A 114 -43.21 12.05 39.67
C ALA A 114 -42.76 11.67 38.24
N LYS A 115 -43.72 11.50 37.31
CA LYS A 115 -43.44 11.22 35.89
C LYS A 115 -42.67 12.37 35.24
N ASN A 116 -43.17 13.61 35.37
CA ASN A 116 -42.56 14.78 34.72
C ASN A 116 -41.13 15.04 35.23
N LEU A 117 -40.91 14.90 36.55
CA LEU A 117 -39.61 15.03 37.18
C LEU A 117 -38.63 13.96 36.68
N LEU A 118 -39.09 12.71 36.56
CA LEU A 118 -38.26 11.61 36.06
C LEU A 118 -37.84 11.83 34.61
N VAL A 119 -38.77 12.22 33.73
CA VAL A 119 -38.50 12.51 32.32
C VAL A 119 -37.50 13.66 32.18
N LEU A 120 -37.68 14.75 32.93
CA LEU A 120 -36.77 15.90 32.93
C LEU A 120 -35.33 15.49 33.29
N ILE A 121 -35.19 14.63 34.29
CA ILE A 121 -33.87 14.24 34.81
C ILE A 121 -33.18 13.23 33.89
N VAL A 122 -33.93 12.31 33.28
CA VAL A 122 -33.40 11.42 32.24
C VAL A 122 -32.90 12.24 31.04
N LEU A 123 -33.66 13.23 30.58
CA LEU A 123 -33.26 14.13 29.50
C LEU A 123 -32.02 14.96 29.88
N PHE A 124 -32.00 15.53 31.08
CA PHE A 124 -30.87 16.31 31.60
C PHE A 124 -29.57 15.51 31.64
N GLN A 125 -29.63 14.21 31.97
CA GLN A 125 -28.46 13.34 31.99
C GLN A 125 -28.08 12.80 30.60
N TYR A 126 -29.05 12.63 29.71
CA TYR A 126 -28.82 12.11 28.37
C TYR A 126 -27.95 13.07 27.53
N VAL A 127 -28.18 14.38 27.64
CA VAL A 127 -27.45 15.40 26.87
C VAL A 127 -25.93 15.39 27.14
N PRO A 128 -25.43 15.47 28.39
CA PRO A 128 -23.99 15.37 28.67
C PRO A 128 -23.37 14.06 28.20
N ARG A 129 -24.11 12.94 28.30
CA ARG A 129 -23.63 11.63 27.82
C ARG A 129 -23.46 11.61 26.31
N LEU A 130 -24.42 12.18 25.58
CA LEU A 130 -24.34 12.31 24.12
C LEU A 130 -23.18 13.21 23.70
N ILE A 131 -23.00 14.36 24.35
CA ILE A 131 -21.86 15.26 24.10
C ILE A 131 -20.53 14.53 24.34
N ARG A 132 -20.41 13.75 25.42
CA ARG A 132 -19.22 12.95 25.68
C ARG A 132 -18.95 11.91 24.60
N ILE A 133 -19.98 11.25 24.07
CA ILE A 133 -19.84 10.30 22.94
C ILE A 133 -19.33 11.03 21.70
N ILE A 134 -19.89 12.20 21.37
CA ILE A 134 -19.45 13.02 20.23
C ILE A 134 -17.99 13.48 20.40
N LEU A 135 -17.62 13.96 21.59
CA LEU A 135 -16.24 14.39 21.88
C LEU A 135 -15.24 13.22 21.80
N LEU A 136 -15.63 12.04 22.30
CA LEU A 136 -14.83 10.83 22.16
C LEU A 136 -14.69 10.43 20.70
N TYR A 137 -15.77 10.46 19.93
CA TYR A 137 -15.74 10.18 18.49
C TYR A 137 -14.81 11.14 17.74
N MET A 138 -14.86 12.45 18.05
CA MET A 138 -13.98 13.45 17.45
C MET A 138 -12.51 13.24 17.84
N GLU A 139 -12.21 12.92 19.10
CA GLU A 139 -10.81 12.68 19.51
C GLU A 139 -10.26 11.42 18.84
N VAL A 140 -11.06 10.35 18.81
CA VAL A 140 -10.72 9.06 18.22
C VAL A 140 -10.47 9.16 16.71
N THR A 141 -11.34 9.87 15.98
CA THR A 141 -11.14 10.14 14.55
C THR A 141 -9.93 11.03 14.28
N ARG A 142 -9.66 12.01 15.14
CA ARG A 142 -8.50 12.91 15.01
C ARG A 142 -7.17 12.26 15.36
N SER A 143 -7.13 11.38 16.37
CA SER A 143 -5.90 10.73 16.84
C SER A 143 -5.53 9.51 16.00
N ALA A 144 -6.53 8.75 15.56
CA ALA A 144 -6.27 7.58 14.75
C ALA A 144 -6.09 7.91 13.27
N GLY A 145 -6.60 9.07 12.80
CA GLY A 145 -6.59 9.51 11.39
C GLY A 145 -7.34 8.60 10.42
N ILE A 146 -7.52 7.34 10.79
CA ILE A 146 -7.81 6.15 10.01
C ILE A 146 -8.18 5.06 11.05
N ILE A 147 -9.24 5.24 11.84
CA ILE A 147 -10.07 4.05 12.11
C ILE A 147 -10.85 3.94 10.80
N THR A 148 -10.25 3.39 9.75
CA THR A 148 -9.89 1.97 9.73
C THR A 148 -8.75 1.64 8.78
N GLU A 149 -7.75 0.88 9.26
CA GLU A 149 -6.66 0.32 8.43
C GLU A 149 -7.19 -0.41 7.17
N THR A 150 -8.45 -0.85 7.19
CA THR A 150 -9.17 -1.43 6.05
C THR A 150 -10.38 -0.57 5.68
N ALA A 151 -10.53 -0.20 4.40
CA ALA A 151 -11.66 0.60 3.90
C ALA A 151 -13.04 0.04 4.32
N TRP A 152 -13.14 -1.28 4.49
CA TRP A 152 -14.39 -1.96 4.87
C TRP A 152 -14.83 -1.70 6.31
N ALA A 153 -13.89 -1.64 7.26
CA ALA A 153 -14.27 -1.42 8.65
C ALA A 153 -14.78 0.03 8.86
N GLY A 154 -14.28 1.00 8.09
CA GLY A 154 -14.73 2.40 8.13
C GLY A 154 -16.13 2.57 7.55
N ALA A 155 -16.42 1.82 6.48
CA ALA A 155 -17.76 1.67 5.96
C ALA A 155 -18.71 1.08 7.01
N ALA A 156 -18.36 -0.07 7.61
CA ALA A 156 -19.17 -0.72 8.62
C ALA A 156 -19.46 0.19 9.84
N PHE A 157 -18.45 0.96 10.27
CA PHE A 157 -18.60 1.93 11.36
C PHE A 157 -19.57 3.07 11.01
N ASN A 158 -19.46 3.66 9.82
CA ASN A 158 -20.41 4.71 9.37
C ASN A 158 -21.85 4.17 9.25
N LEU A 159 -22.01 2.94 8.74
CA LEU A 159 -23.30 2.27 8.70
C LEU A 159 -23.86 2.07 10.12
N LEU A 160 -23.03 1.65 11.08
CA LEU A 160 -23.45 1.47 12.47
C LEU A 160 -23.91 2.79 13.11
N LEU A 161 -23.23 3.91 12.83
CA LEU A 161 -23.69 5.23 13.29
C LEU A 161 -25.04 5.62 12.68
N TYR A 162 -25.25 5.32 11.39
CA TYR A 162 -26.52 5.56 10.72
C TYR A 162 -27.66 4.72 11.33
N MET A 163 -27.40 3.44 11.63
CA MET A 163 -28.35 2.56 12.32
C MET A 163 -28.62 3.01 13.76
N LEU A 164 -27.63 3.57 14.45
CA LEU A 164 -27.84 4.13 15.78
C LEU A 164 -28.75 5.38 15.74
N ALA A 165 -28.52 6.28 14.77
CA ALA A 165 -29.34 7.46 14.59
C ALA A 165 -30.80 7.09 14.27
N SER A 166 -31.03 6.09 13.40
CA SER A 166 -32.37 5.61 13.09
C SER A 166 -33.08 5.00 14.30
N HIS A 167 -32.37 4.24 15.13
CA HIS A 167 -32.90 3.74 16.40
C HIS A 167 -33.35 4.87 17.32
N VAL A 168 -32.52 5.91 17.49
CA VAL A 168 -32.83 7.07 18.33
C VAL A 168 -34.08 7.80 17.83
N LEU A 169 -34.20 8.05 16.52
CA LEU A 169 -35.40 8.66 15.93
C LEU A 169 -36.65 7.79 16.13
N GLY A 170 -36.53 6.47 15.97
CA GLY A 170 -37.62 5.53 16.24
C GLY A 170 -38.09 5.57 17.69
N ALA A 171 -37.15 5.64 18.64
CA ALA A 171 -37.45 5.73 20.07
C ALA A 171 -38.12 7.06 20.44
N PHE A 172 -37.65 8.19 19.89
CA PHE A 172 -38.30 9.49 20.07
C PHE A 172 -39.70 9.51 19.48
N TRP A 173 -39.92 8.91 18.32
CA TRP A 173 -41.24 8.80 17.72
C TRP A 173 -42.23 8.02 18.62
N TYR A 174 -41.79 6.88 19.18
CA TYR A 174 -42.59 6.12 20.13
C TYR A 174 -42.92 6.93 21.39
N PHE A 175 -41.93 7.62 21.97
CA PHE A 175 -42.12 8.48 23.14
C PHE A 175 -43.14 9.61 22.85
N LEU A 176 -42.95 10.33 21.74
CA LEU A 176 -43.84 11.42 21.33
C LEU A 176 -45.25 10.91 21.01
N SER A 177 -45.40 9.67 20.53
CA SER A 177 -46.71 9.06 20.30
C SER A 177 -47.50 8.92 21.61
N VAL A 178 -46.85 8.45 22.68
CA VAL A 178 -47.52 8.32 23.98
C VAL A 178 -47.76 9.68 24.63
N GLU A 179 -46.86 10.66 24.47
CA GLU A 179 -47.12 12.04 24.92
C GLU A 179 -48.27 12.70 24.14
N ARG A 180 -48.41 12.41 22.84
CA ARG A 180 -49.55 12.87 22.04
C ARG A 180 -50.87 12.27 22.50
N LEU A 181 -50.88 10.98 22.87
CA LEU A 181 -52.04 10.35 23.49
C LEU A 181 -52.40 10.99 24.84
N ASN A 182 -51.40 11.24 25.70
CA ASN A 182 -51.61 11.93 26.97
C ASN A 182 -52.16 13.35 26.77
N ALA A 183 -51.75 14.06 25.72
CA ALA A 183 -52.30 15.38 25.39
C ALA A 183 -53.78 15.29 24.97
N CYS A 184 -54.17 14.26 24.21
CA CYS A 184 -55.58 14.01 23.87
C CYS A 184 -56.41 13.77 25.13
N TRP A 185 -55.97 12.89 26.03
CA TRP A 185 -56.69 12.63 27.29
C TRP A 185 -56.83 13.88 28.15
N LYS A 186 -55.78 14.68 28.28
CA LYS A 186 -55.83 15.98 28.98
C LYS A 186 -56.84 16.93 28.35
N HIS A 187 -56.90 16.99 27.02
CA HIS A 187 -57.86 17.84 26.30
C HIS A 187 -59.31 17.39 26.53
N ALA A 188 -59.61 16.11 26.36
CA ALA A 188 -60.94 15.54 26.60
C ALA A 188 -61.43 15.78 28.05
N CYS A 189 -60.53 15.67 29.01
CA CYS A 189 -60.81 15.91 30.43
C CYS A 189 -61.02 17.37 30.79
N SER A 190 -60.32 18.28 30.13
CA SER A 190 -60.55 19.71 30.32
C SER A 190 -61.97 20.11 29.92
N ILE A 191 -62.56 19.39 28.97
CA ILE A 191 -63.94 19.63 28.49
C ILE A 191 -64.95 18.99 29.45
N ASN A 192 -64.67 17.78 29.94
CA ASN A 192 -65.63 17.00 30.75
C ASN A 192 -65.47 17.12 32.27
N GLY A 193 -64.46 17.83 32.76
CA GLY A 193 -64.25 18.08 34.19
C GLY A 193 -63.82 16.84 34.98
N CYS A 194 -62.75 16.14 34.56
CA CYS A 194 -62.23 14.97 35.27
C CYS A 194 -61.02 15.31 36.16
N ASN A 195 -60.74 14.44 37.15
CA ASN A 195 -59.53 14.56 37.99
C ASN A 195 -58.36 13.82 37.31
N THR A 196 -57.30 14.54 36.94
CA THR A 196 -56.14 13.99 36.22
C THR A 196 -55.31 12.96 37.02
N THR A 197 -55.52 12.86 38.33
CA THR A 197 -54.81 11.89 39.19
C THR A 197 -55.35 10.47 39.04
N SER A 198 -56.61 10.27 38.67
CA SER A 198 -57.26 8.96 38.63
C SER A 198 -56.83 8.06 37.45
N TRP A 199 -56.17 8.61 36.43
CA TRP A 199 -55.71 7.85 35.26
C TRP A 199 -54.35 7.18 35.46
N TYR A 200 -53.62 7.60 36.49
CA TYR A 200 -52.27 7.12 36.78
C TYR A 200 -52.31 6.08 37.89
N CYS A 201 -52.74 4.85 37.59
CA CYS A 201 -52.70 3.69 38.49
C CYS A 201 -52.93 4.01 39.98
N GLU A 202 -54.03 4.69 40.29
CA GLU A 202 -54.58 4.71 41.64
C GLU A 202 -55.71 3.67 41.71
N ARG A 203 -55.88 3.03 42.87
CA ARG A 203 -56.54 1.73 43.07
C ARG A 203 -58.07 1.75 42.87
N GLU A 204 -58.64 2.80 42.30
CA GLU A 204 -60.07 2.95 42.13
C GLU A 204 -60.49 2.75 40.66
N ASN A 205 -61.33 1.74 40.45
CA ASN A 205 -61.96 1.39 39.17
C ASN A 205 -62.94 2.48 38.72
N VAL A 206 -62.43 3.64 38.29
CA VAL A 206 -63.23 4.58 37.50
C VAL A 206 -63.20 4.08 36.06
N GLN A 207 -64.35 3.63 35.54
CA GLN A 207 -64.52 3.27 34.14
C GLN A 207 -64.30 4.51 33.26
N ASN A 208 -63.05 4.73 32.83
CA ASN A 208 -62.69 5.83 31.95
C ASN A 208 -63.02 5.53 30.47
N GLY A 209 -64.07 4.75 30.18
CA GLY A 209 -64.46 4.42 28.79
C GLY A 209 -64.68 5.66 27.92
N PHE A 210 -65.07 6.79 28.55
CA PHE A 210 -65.15 8.10 27.89
C PHE A 210 -63.83 8.57 27.27
N LEU A 211 -62.66 8.21 27.82
CA LEU A 211 -61.36 8.62 27.27
C LEU A 211 -61.05 7.89 25.96
N ASP A 212 -61.47 6.62 25.83
CA ASP A 212 -61.29 5.86 24.60
C ASP A 212 -62.25 6.36 23.51
N ASP A 213 -63.47 6.77 23.89
CA ASP A 213 -64.44 7.41 22.99
C ASP A 213 -63.99 8.81 22.54
N ALA A 214 -63.39 9.59 23.43
CA ALA A 214 -62.89 10.94 23.13
C ALA A 214 -61.55 10.93 22.37
N CYS A 215 -60.78 9.84 22.47
CA CYS A 215 -59.49 9.68 21.80
C CYS A 215 -59.42 8.34 21.03
N PRO A 216 -60.22 8.17 19.96
CA PRO A 216 -60.35 6.88 19.29
C PRO A 216 -59.10 6.55 18.45
N VAL A 217 -58.32 5.57 18.91
CA VAL A 217 -57.12 5.08 18.22
C VAL A 217 -57.45 4.03 17.13
N GLN A 218 -58.54 3.27 17.29
CA GLN A 218 -58.92 2.18 16.37
C GLN A 218 -59.93 2.63 15.30
N ASN A 219 -60.92 3.45 15.66
CA ASN A 219 -61.94 4.00 14.76
C ASN A 219 -61.70 5.50 14.57
N VAL A 220 -60.69 5.83 13.79
CA VAL A 220 -60.16 7.20 13.67
C VAL A 220 -61.24 8.15 13.15
N ASN A 221 -61.59 9.15 13.96
CA ASN A 221 -62.37 10.28 13.52
C ASN A 221 -61.51 11.54 13.62
N SER A 222 -60.88 11.93 12.50
CA SER A 222 -59.94 13.05 12.41
C SER A 222 -60.53 14.40 12.81
N THR A 223 -61.87 14.47 12.96
CA THR A 223 -62.60 15.65 13.43
C THR A 223 -62.53 15.85 14.94
N VAL A 224 -62.20 14.80 15.72
CA VAL A 224 -62.15 14.84 17.19
C VAL A 224 -60.73 15.14 17.68
N PHE A 225 -59.76 14.34 17.25
CA PHE A 225 -58.34 14.58 17.53
C PHE A 225 -57.46 13.90 16.49
N ASP A 226 -56.58 14.67 15.85
CA ASP A 226 -55.67 14.15 14.84
C ASP A 226 -54.30 13.79 15.44
N PHE A 227 -53.95 12.51 15.29
CA PHE A 227 -52.70 11.92 15.78
C PHE A 227 -51.57 11.93 14.74
N GLY A 228 -51.87 12.23 13.47
CA GLY A 228 -50.88 12.36 12.39
C GLY A 228 -49.87 11.21 12.33
N ILE A 229 -48.58 11.52 12.32
CA ILE A 229 -47.47 10.55 12.20
C ILE A 229 -47.41 9.54 13.37
N TYR A 230 -48.06 9.83 14.49
CA TYR A 230 -48.06 8.99 15.69
C TYR A 230 -49.15 7.91 15.69
N LEU A 231 -50.13 8.02 14.78
CA LEU A 231 -51.27 7.11 14.70
C LEU A 231 -50.84 5.66 14.51
N SER A 232 -49.84 5.41 13.66
CA SER A 232 -49.34 4.06 13.37
C SER A 232 -48.65 3.42 14.58
N ALA A 233 -48.00 4.20 15.43
CA ALA A 233 -47.46 3.71 16.71
C ALA A 233 -48.61 3.34 17.66
N LEU A 234 -49.57 4.25 17.83
CA LEU A 234 -50.67 4.07 18.77
C LEU A 234 -51.50 2.82 18.45
N ARG A 235 -51.75 2.56 17.16
CA ARG A 235 -52.51 1.40 16.70
C ARG A 235 -51.75 0.09 16.82
N ASN A 236 -50.48 0.06 16.39
CA ASN A 236 -49.78 -1.19 16.14
C ASN A 236 -48.85 -1.61 17.28
N ILE A 237 -48.34 -0.67 18.09
CA ILE A 237 -47.20 -0.96 18.97
C ILE A 237 -47.37 -0.50 20.41
N VAL A 238 -48.16 0.55 20.66
CA VAL A 238 -48.41 1.03 22.03
C VAL A 238 -49.30 0.07 22.83
N GLN A 239 -50.17 -0.68 22.14
CA GLN A 239 -51.10 -1.65 22.76
C GLN A 239 -50.45 -3.01 23.08
N THR A 240 -49.31 -3.33 22.47
CA THR A 240 -48.63 -4.62 22.71
C THR A 240 -47.84 -4.57 24.03
N THR A 241 -47.61 -5.72 24.67
CA THR A 241 -46.73 -5.83 25.84
C THR A 241 -45.31 -6.27 25.46
N ASP A 242 -45.16 -6.95 24.31
CA ASP A 242 -43.89 -7.55 23.88
C ASP A 242 -42.80 -6.53 23.53
N PHE A 243 -41.76 -6.43 24.37
CA PHE A 243 -40.63 -5.52 24.16
C PHE A 243 -39.88 -5.72 22.82
N PRO A 244 -39.54 -6.95 22.37
CA PRO A 244 -38.81 -7.12 21.12
C PRO A 244 -39.57 -6.59 19.90
N GLN A 245 -40.89 -6.76 19.88
CA GLN A 245 -41.74 -6.23 18.82
C GLN A 245 -41.69 -4.69 18.82
N LYS A 246 -41.80 -4.06 19.99
CA LYS A 246 -41.66 -2.60 20.15
C LYS A 246 -40.33 -2.09 19.63
N PHE A 247 -39.24 -2.74 20.03
CA PHE A 247 -37.89 -2.35 19.66
C PHE A 247 -37.67 -2.39 18.14
N PHE A 248 -37.94 -3.54 17.50
CA PHE A 248 -37.70 -3.70 16.06
C PHE A 248 -38.64 -2.86 15.21
N TYR A 249 -39.90 -2.69 15.62
CA TYR A 249 -40.87 -1.88 14.89
C TYR A 249 -40.50 -0.39 14.93
N CYS A 250 -40.11 0.13 16.10
CA CYS A 250 -39.67 1.52 16.22
C CYS A 250 -38.36 1.75 15.46
N PHE A 251 -37.41 0.81 15.54
CA PHE A 251 -36.17 0.85 14.76
C PHE A 251 -36.45 0.86 13.25
N TRP A 252 -37.33 -0.01 12.76
CA TRP A 252 -37.74 -0.06 11.37
C TRP A 252 -38.38 1.26 10.92
N TRP A 253 -39.30 1.81 11.71
CA TRP A 253 -39.93 3.10 11.39
C TRP A 253 -38.91 4.23 11.30
N GLY A 254 -37.96 4.29 12.24
CA GLY A 254 -36.87 5.27 12.23
C GLY A 254 -35.95 5.10 11.02
N LEU A 255 -35.59 3.85 10.68
CA LEU A 255 -34.72 3.54 9.55
C LEU A 255 -35.38 3.89 8.22
N GLN A 256 -36.67 3.57 8.06
CA GLN A 256 -37.44 3.88 6.87
C GLN A 256 -37.52 5.39 6.64
N ASN A 257 -37.86 6.18 7.65
CA ASN A 257 -38.03 7.63 7.48
C ASN A 257 -36.70 8.37 7.34
N LEU A 258 -35.64 7.91 8.01
CA LEU A 258 -34.30 8.46 7.82
C LEU A 258 -33.78 8.19 6.40
N SER A 259 -34.04 6.99 5.85
CA SER A 259 -33.57 6.59 4.52
C SER A 259 -34.43 7.11 3.37
N SER A 260 -35.72 7.34 3.61
CA SER A 260 -36.65 7.90 2.61
C SER A 260 -36.83 9.42 2.73
N LEU A 261 -35.98 10.10 3.52
CA LEU A 261 -36.03 11.55 3.72
C LEU A 261 -37.41 12.05 4.19
N GLY A 262 -38.14 11.23 4.96
CA GLY A 262 -39.46 11.56 5.47
C GLY A 262 -40.58 11.70 4.42
N GLN A 263 -40.38 11.21 3.18
CA GLN A 263 -41.34 11.40 2.08
C GLN A 263 -42.76 10.87 2.36
N ASN A 264 -42.88 9.85 3.21
CA ASN A 264 -44.17 9.22 3.54
C ASN A 264 -44.77 9.71 4.87
N LEU A 265 -44.27 10.82 5.42
CA LEU A 265 -44.80 11.38 6.67
C LEU A 265 -46.04 12.25 6.39
N VAL A 266 -47.19 11.80 6.89
CA VAL A 266 -48.43 12.57 6.86
C VAL A 266 -48.61 13.23 8.23
N THR A 267 -48.34 14.53 8.31
CA THR A 267 -48.37 15.29 9.57
C THR A 267 -49.74 15.91 9.84
N SER A 268 -50.13 16.00 11.11
CA SER A 268 -51.22 16.86 11.55
C SER A 268 -50.82 18.35 11.52
N THR A 269 -51.76 19.23 11.86
CA THR A 269 -51.53 20.69 12.04
C THR A 269 -50.78 21.04 13.33
N TYR A 270 -50.36 20.04 14.12
CA TYR A 270 -49.68 20.24 15.38
C TYR A 270 -48.22 20.71 15.18
N VAL A 271 -47.89 21.89 15.72
CA VAL A 271 -46.60 22.56 15.51
C VAL A 271 -45.40 21.67 15.85
N TRP A 272 -45.43 20.97 16.98
CA TRP A 272 -44.30 20.13 17.41
C TRP A 272 -44.12 18.87 16.56
N GLU A 273 -45.20 18.36 15.98
CA GLU A 273 -45.13 17.24 15.03
C GLU A 273 -44.51 17.70 13.70
N VAL A 274 -44.93 18.86 13.20
CA VAL A 274 -44.33 19.46 11.99
C VAL A 274 -42.85 19.74 12.21
N LEU A 275 -42.45 20.30 13.35
CA LEU A 275 -41.04 20.52 13.69
C LEU A 275 -40.25 19.21 13.76
N TYR A 276 -40.85 18.14 14.33
CA TYR A 276 -40.22 16.83 14.38
C TYR A 276 -40.07 16.19 12.99
N ALA A 277 -41.07 16.32 12.12
CA ALA A 277 -41.00 15.87 10.74
C ALA A 277 -39.94 16.63 9.95
N VAL A 278 -39.85 17.96 10.09
CA VAL A 278 -38.78 18.79 9.50
C VAL A 278 -37.41 18.32 9.98
N PHE A 279 -37.26 18.03 11.28
CA PHE A 279 -36.01 17.50 11.84
C PHE A 279 -35.63 16.14 11.22
N ILE A 280 -36.59 15.22 11.04
CA ILE A 280 -36.36 13.92 10.37
C ILE A 280 -35.91 14.14 8.92
N CYS A 281 -36.57 15.04 8.17
CA CYS A 281 -36.20 15.32 6.78
C CYS A 281 -34.78 15.90 6.68
N VAL A 282 -34.44 16.90 7.49
CA VAL A 282 -33.11 17.55 7.48
C VAL A 282 -32.02 16.57 7.94
N SER A 283 -32.24 15.85 9.05
CA SER A 283 -31.28 14.86 9.55
C SER A 283 -31.11 13.68 8.61
N GLY A 284 -32.19 13.20 7.98
CA GLY A 284 -32.15 12.18 6.93
C GLY A 284 -31.30 12.63 5.75
N LEU A 285 -31.51 13.84 5.24
CA LEU A 285 -30.76 14.37 4.10
C LEU A 285 -29.26 14.46 4.43
N VAL A 286 -28.92 15.03 5.58
CA VAL A 286 -27.51 15.19 6.00
C VAL A 286 -26.86 13.83 6.24
N LEU A 287 -27.48 12.94 7.01
CA LEU A 287 -26.90 11.65 7.36
C LEU A 287 -26.78 10.72 6.16
N PHE A 288 -27.77 10.74 5.25
CA PHE A 288 -27.71 9.94 4.02
C PHE A 288 -26.64 10.46 3.06
N ALA A 289 -26.50 11.78 2.90
CA ALA A 289 -25.43 12.38 2.11
C ALA A 289 -24.03 12.06 2.69
N LEU A 290 -23.87 12.14 4.01
CA LEU A 290 -22.63 11.76 4.70
C LEU A 290 -22.31 10.28 4.53
N LEU A 291 -23.32 9.40 4.62
CA LEU A 291 -23.13 7.97 4.40
C LEU A 291 -22.61 7.71 2.98
N ILE A 292 -23.26 8.26 1.95
CA ILE A 292 -22.84 8.09 0.55
C ILE A 292 -21.45 8.69 0.32
N GLY A 293 -21.20 9.92 0.78
CA GLY A 293 -19.92 10.61 0.58
C GLY A 293 -18.75 9.89 1.24
N ASN A 294 -18.93 9.42 2.47
CA ASN A 294 -17.91 8.65 3.18
C ASN A 294 -17.67 7.31 2.50
N MET A 295 -18.73 6.59 2.10
CA MET A 295 -18.61 5.31 1.38
C MET A 295 -17.88 5.46 0.05
N GLN A 296 -18.20 6.51 -0.71
CA GLN A 296 -17.54 6.79 -1.98
C GLN A 296 -16.04 7.07 -1.76
N THR A 297 -15.69 7.87 -0.75
CA THR A 297 -14.30 8.18 -0.43
C THR A 297 -13.50 6.91 -0.06
N TYR A 298 -14.08 6.02 0.75
CA TYR A 298 -13.44 4.76 1.13
C TYR A 298 -13.24 3.82 -0.08
N LEU A 299 -14.27 3.65 -0.92
CA LEU A 299 -14.16 2.83 -2.12
C LEU A 299 -13.12 3.39 -3.11
N GLN A 300 -13.12 4.71 -3.31
CA GLN A 300 -12.15 5.38 -4.18
C GLN A 300 -10.71 5.19 -3.69
N SER A 301 -10.45 5.33 -2.40
CA SER A 301 -9.08 5.19 -1.86
C SER A 301 -8.42 3.83 -2.18
N THR A 302 -9.22 2.76 -2.28
CA THR A 302 -8.73 1.42 -2.64
C THR A 302 -8.53 1.28 -4.16
N THR A 303 -9.36 1.96 -4.97
CA THR A 303 -9.31 1.85 -6.43
C THR A 303 -8.32 2.82 -7.08
N VAL A 304 -7.93 3.92 -6.43
CA VAL A 304 -7.04 4.95 -7.00
C VAL A 304 -5.78 4.33 -7.62
N ARG A 305 -5.05 3.48 -6.89
CA ARG A 305 -3.80 2.89 -7.41
C ARG A 305 -4.02 1.96 -8.61
N ILE A 306 -5.15 1.24 -8.63
CA ILE A 306 -5.50 0.34 -9.74
C ILE A 306 -5.96 1.16 -10.95
N GLU A 307 -6.72 2.22 -10.72
CA GLU A 307 -7.19 3.11 -11.78
C GLU A 307 -6.07 3.94 -12.39
N GLU A 308 -5.15 4.49 -11.58
CA GLU A 308 -3.94 5.15 -12.09
C GLU A 308 -3.17 4.23 -13.06
N MET A 309 -3.05 2.96 -12.71
CA MET A 309 -2.44 1.96 -13.59
C MET A 309 -3.25 1.67 -14.85
N ARG A 310 -4.57 1.54 -14.72
CA ARG A 310 -5.47 1.30 -15.87
C ARG A 310 -5.42 2.48 -16.84
N VAL A 311 -5.40 3.70 -16.33
CA VAL A 311 -5.27 4.94 -17.10
C VAL A 311 -3.92 4.96 -17.82
N LYS A 312 -2.81 4.80 -17.08
CA LYS A 312 -1.46 4.77 -17.68
C LYS A 312 -1.32 3.73 -18.79
N ARG A 313 -1.86 2.52 -18.58
CA ARG A 313 -1.86 1.46 -19.60
C ARG A 313 -2.70 1.84 -20.82
N ARG A 314 -3.89 2.42 -20.62
CA ARG A 314 -4.75 2.87 -21.72
C ARG A 314 -4.08 3.95 -22.54
N ASP A 315 -3.45 4.92 -21.88
CA ASP A 315 -2.75 6.03 -22.53
C ASP A 315 -1.55 5.52 -23.36
N SER A 316 -0.80 4.56 -22.81
CA SER A 316 0.30 3.87 -23.53
C SER A 316 -0.22 3.15 -24.79
N GLU A 317 -1.28 2.34 -24.68
CA GLU A 317 -1.89 1.65 -25.82
C GLU A 317 -2.42 2.61 -26.89
N GLN A 318 -3.09 3.69 -26.48
CA GLN A 318 -3.58 4.71 -27.40
C GLN A 318 -2.42 5.41 -28.12
N TRP A 319 -1.35 5.74 -27.39
CA TRP A 319 -0.14 6.32 -27.96
C TRP A 319 0.54 5.37 -28.97
N MET A 320 0.66 4.07 -28.64
CA MET A 320 1.22 3.05 -29.53
C MET A 320 0.35 2.80 -30.78
N ALA A 321 -0.97 2.88 -30.63
CA ALA A 321 -1.92 2.77 -31.73
C ALA A 321 -1.82 3.97 -32.68
N HIS A 322 -1.80 5.18 -32.13
CA HIS A 322 -1.70 6.42 -32.90
C HIS A 322 -0.39 6.52 -33.69
N ARG A 323 0.71 5.99 -33.15
CA ARG A 323 2.02 5.94 -33.83
C ARG A 323 2.19 4.76 -34.78
N LEU A 324 1.17 3.90 -34.94
CA LEU A 324 1.20 2.72 -35.82
C LEU A 324 2.41 1.81 -35.55
N LEU A 325 2.78 1.62 -34.28
CA LEU A 325 3.90 0.75 -33.92
C LEU A 325 3.64 -0.71 -34.35
N PRO A 326 4.67 -1.45 -34.82
CA PRO A 326 4.53 -2.87 -35.13
C PRO A 326 4.13 -3.70 -33.90
N GLU A 327 3.35 -4.77 -34.09
CA GLU A 327 2.84 -5.58 -32.96
C GLU A 327 3.97 -6.20 -32.13
N SER A 328 5.07 -6.60 -32.77
CA SER A 328 6.26 -7.11 -32.07
C SER A 328 6.89 -6.09 -31.12
N LEU A 329 6.82 -4.79 -31.44
CA LEU A 329 7.30 -3.73 -30.56
C LEU A 329 6.29 -3.44 -29.44
N ARG A 330 4.99 -3.45 -29.76
CA ARG A 330 3.91 -3.29 -28.77
C ARG A 330 3.96 -4.39 -27.71
N ASP A 331 4.14 -5.65 -28.11
CA ASP A 331 4.24 -6.77 -27.18
C ASP A 331 5.48 -6.68 -26.30
N ARG A 332 6.58 -6.10 -26.79
CA ARG A 332 7.77 -5.82 -25.98
C ARG A 332 7.49 -4.71 -24.96
N ILE A 333 6.83 -3.63 -25.36
CA ILE A 333 6.45 -2.54 -24.46
C ILE A 333 5.49 -3.06 -23.37
N ARG A 334 4.46 -3.83 -23.74
CA ARG A 334 3.52 -4.46 -22.80
C ARG A 334 4.22 -5.32 -21.76
N ARG A 335 5.16 -6.17 -22.20
CA ARG A 335 5.95 -7.02 -21.28
C ARG A 335 6.81 -6.18 -20.35
N HIS A 336 7.45 -5.13 -20.86
CA HIS A 336 8.25 -4.22 -20.04
C HIS A 336 7.41 -3.52 -18.97
N GLU A 337 6.25 -2.96 -19.34
CA GLU A 337 5.34 -2.31 -18.40
C GLU A 337 4.79 -3.29 -17.34
N GLN A 338 4.44 -4.51 -17.74
CA GLN A 338 3.98 -5.55 -16.83
C GLN A 338 5.06 -5.94 -15.82
N TYR A 339 6.29 -6.17 -16.28
CA TYR A 339 7.40 -6.55 -15.41
C TYR A 339 7.77 -5.40 -14.46
N ARG A 340 7.89 -4.17 -14.98
CA ARG A 340 8.10 -2.96 -14.15
C ARG A 340 7.05 -2.82 -13.06
N TRP A 341 5.78 -3.10 -13.38
CA TRP A 341 4.69 -3.05 -12.40
C TRP A 341 4.80 -4.15 -11.33
N GLN A 342 5.16 -5.38 -11.69
CA GLN A 342 5.32 -6.46 -10.71
C GLN A 342 6.42 -6.13 -9.70
N GLU A 343 7.51 -5.52 -10.16
CA GLU A 343 8.67 -5.21 -9.32
C GLU A 343 8.46 -3.96 -8.47
N THR A 344 8.11 -2.83 -9.09
CA THR A 344 8.03 -1.53 -8.40
C THR A 344 6.65 -1.23 -7.81
N ARG A 345 5.63 -2.03 -8.16
CA ARG A 345 4.21 -1.71 -7.93
C ARG A 345 3.84 -0.29 -8.39
N GLY A 346 4.49 0.17 -9.45
CA GLY A 346 4.30 1.47 -10.09
C GLY A 346 4.73 2.67 -9.26
N VAL A 347 5.57 2.46 -8.24
CA VAL A 347 6.27 3.54 -7.58
C VAL A 347 7.42 3.97 -8.49
N ASP A 348 7.43 5.25 -8.84
CA ASP A 348 8.57 5.84 -9.54
C ASP A 348 9.66 6.20 -8.52
N GLU A 349 10.64 5.32 -8.36
CA GLU A 349 11.74 5.43 -7.40
C GLU A 349 12.50 6.74 -7.53
N GLU A 350 12.74 7.24 -8.75
CA GLU A 350 13.50 8.46 -8.97
C GLU A 350 12.71 9.69 -8.49
N SER A 351 11.41 9.78 -8.80
CA SER A 351 10.55 10.86 -8.30
C SER A 351 10.45 10.86 -6.77
N LEU A 352 10.39 9.67 -6.15
CA LEU A 352 10.34 9.52 -4.69
C LEU A 352 11.64 10.04 -4.06
N LEU A 353 12.79 9.67 -4.63
CA LEU A 353 14.10 10.09 -4.18
C LEU A 353 14.36 11.59 -4.39
N GLN A 354 13.80 12.20 -5.44
CA GLN A 354 13.94 13.64 -5.70
C GLN A 354 13.23 14.52 -4.68
N ASN A 355 12.13 14.03 -4.08
CA ASN A 355 11.40 14.74 -3.03
C ASN A 355 12.13 14.71 -1.67
N LEU A 356 13.19 13.89 -1.53
CA LEU A 356 13.95 13.76 -0.30
C LEU A 356 15.14 14.73 -0.25
N PRO A 357 15.49 15.24 0.94
CA PRO A 357 16.77 15.90 1.19
C PRO A 357 17.98 15.08 0.70
N LYS A 358 19.04 15.78 0.28
CA LYS A 358 20.21 15.17 -0.38
C LYS A 358 20.92 14.12 0.48
N ASP A 359 20.99 14.36 1.78
CA ASP A 359 21.53 13.45 2.80
C ASP A 359 20.76 12.13 2.85
N LEU A 360 19.43 12.19 3.00
CA LEU A 360 18.59 10.99 3.03
C LEU A 360 18.64 10.20 1.71
N ARG A 361 18.61 10.92 0.58
CA ARG A 361 18.73 10.29 -0.74
C ARG A 361 20.04 9.52 -0.87
N ARG A 362 21.15 10.11 -0.41
CA ARG A 362 22.48 9.48 -0.43
C ARG A 362 22.51 8.23 0.45
N ASP A 363 21.97 8.30 1.66
CA ASP A 363 21.92 7.15 2.57
C ASP A 363 21.10 5.99 2.01
N ILE A 364 19.94 6.27 1.39
CA ILE A 364 19.09 5.26 0.74
C ILE A 364 19.82 4.65 -0.45
N LYS A 365 20.37 5.47 -1.36
CA LYS A 365 21.13 4.98 -2.52
C LYS A 365 22.32 4.12 -2.10
N ARG A 366 23.06 4.55 -1.07
CA ARG A 366 24.15 3.79 -0.47
C ARG A 366 23.67 2.45 0.09
N HIS A 367 22.57 2.42 0.83
CA HIS A 367 22.03 1.17 1.38
C HIS A 367 21.63 0.18 0.28
N LEU A 368 20.98 0.68 -0.77
CA LEU A 368 20.53 -0.15 -1.90
C LEU A 368 21.69 -0.62 -2.78
N CYS A 369 22.65 0.26 -3.10
CA CYS A 369 23.70 -0.02 -4.09
C CYS A 369 24.96 -0.65 -3.49
N LEU A 370 25.32 -0.35 -2.23
CA LEU A 370 26.62 -0.75 -1.67
C LEU A 370 26.81 -2.26 -1.65
N ALA A 371 25.81 -3.00 -1.15
CA ALA A 371 25.86 -4.46 -1.10
C ALA A 371 25.93 -5.10 -2.48
N LEU A 372 25.45 -4.39 -3.51
CA LEU A 372 25.36 -4.85 -4.88
C LEU A 372 26.66 -4.56 -5.64
N LEU A 373 27.24 -3.38 -5.43
CA LEU A 373 28.56 -3.05 -5.95
C LEU A 373 29.65 -3.93 -5.34
N GLN A 374 29.56 -4.25 -4.05
CA GLN A 374 30.49 -5.18 -3.41
C GLN A 374 30.46 -6.60 -4.00
N ARG A 375 29.38 -7.01 -4.68
CA ARG A 375 29.33 -8.30 -5.39
C ARG A 375 30.17 -8.31 -6.65
N VAL A 376 30.47 -7.15 -7.22
CA VAL A 376 31.36 -7.05 -8.39
C VAL A 376 32.79 -6.97 -7.84
N PRO A 377 33.65 -7.99 -8.04
CA PRO A 377 34.94 -8.07 -7.36
C PRO A 377 35.89 -6.90 -7.63
N MET A 378 35.66 -6.15 -8.72
CA MET A 378 36.43 -4.94 -9.02
C MET A 378 36.19 -3.81 -8.02
N PHE A 379 34.96 -3.67 -7.51
CA PHE A 379 34.57 -2.58 -6.60
C PHE A 379 34.92 -2.89 -5.14
N GLU A 380 35.12 -4.17 -4.79
CA GLU A 380 35.53 -4.58 -3.45
C GLU A 380 36.86 -3.93 -3.02
N THR A 381 37.77 -3.72 -3.96
CA THR A 381 39.11 -3.15 -3.70
C THR A 381 39.16 -1.61 -3.75
N MET A 382 38.04 -0.93 -3.99
CA MET A 382 37.99 0.52 -4.16
C MET A 382 37.80 1.26 -2.83
N ASP A 383 38.17 2.55 -2.82
CA ASP A 383 37.98 3.38 -1.63
C ASP A 383 36.50 3.60 -1.33
N GLN A 384 36.16 3.71 -0.05
CA GLN A 384 34.79 3.96 0.37
C GLN A 384 34.23 5.27 -0.19
N GLN A 385 35.07 6.31 -0.35
CA GLN A 385 34.65 7.58 -0.94
C GLN A 385 34.29 7.45 -2.44
N LEU A 386 35.07 6.66 -3.18
CA LEU A 386 34.80 6.37 -4.58
C LEU A 386 33.53 5.51 -4.73
N MET A 387 33.36 4.53 -3.84
CA MET A 387 32.15 3.71 -3.80
C MET A 387 30.89 4.54 -3.53
N ASP A 388 30.96 5.48 -2.58
CA ASP A 388 29.85 6.38 -2.28
C ASP A 388 29.52 7.27 -3.49
N ALA A 389 30.54 7.79 -4.19
CA ALA A 389 30.35 8.62 -5.38
C ALA A 389 29.73 7.85 -6.56
N LEU A 390 30.07 6.56 -6.71
CA LEU A 390 29.45 5.68 -7.69
C LEU A 390 27.99 5.36 -7.31
N CYS A 391 27.72 5.04 -6.04
CA CYS A 391 26.35 4.79 -5.54
C CYS A 391 25.39 5.95 -5.85
N ASP A 392 25.87 7.19 -5.75
CA ASP A 392 25.03 8.37 -5.98
C ASP A 392 24.61 8.54 -7.45
N ARG A 393 25.40 8.02 -8.39
CA ARG A 393 25.23 8.19 -9.85
C ARG A 393 24.63 6.99 -10.57
N LEU A 394 24.64 5.81 -9.94
CA LEU A 394 24.02 4.63 -10.52
C LEU A 394 22.50 4.81 -10.65
N LYS A 395 21.97 4.39 -11.81
CA LYS A 395 20.54 4.40 -12.11
C LYS A 395 20.04 2.95 -12.23
N PRO A 396 18.88 2.61 -11.66
CA PRO A 396 18.31 1.27 -11.84
C PRO A 396 17.93 1.07 -13.31
N ALA A 397 18.32 -0.08 -13.87
CA ALA A 397 18.07 -0.45 -15.26
C ALA A 397 17.34 -1.80 -15.32
N LEU A 398 16.35 -1.90 -16.20
CA LEU A 398 15.48 -3.07 -16.29
C LEU A 398 15.21 -3.43 -17.76
N TYR A 399 15.61 -4.64 -18.11
CA TYR A 399 15.60 -5.16 -19.47
C TYR A 399 14.73 -6.42 -19.55
N THR A 400 13.85 -6.48 -20.53
CA THR A 400 13.00 -7.66 -20.77
C THR A 400 13.74 -8.71 -21.59
N GLU A 401 13.25 -9.95 -21.59
CA GLU A 401 13.71 -10.99 -22.50
C GLU A 401 13.71 -10.53 -23.97
N GLU A 402 14.72 -10.98 -24.72
CA GLU A 402 14.99 -10.66 -26.12
C GLU A 402 15.33 -9.18 -26.41
N SER A 403 15.45 -8.34 -25.38
CA SER A 403 15.91 -6.95 -25.56
C SER A 403 17.39 -6.91 -25.91
N CYS A 404 17.74 -6.05 -26.88
CA CYS A 404 19.13 -5.77 -27.23
C CYS A 404 19.57 -4.56 -26.43
N ILE A 405 20.61 -4.70 -25.63
CA ILE A 405 21.16 -3.62 -24.80
C ILE A 405 22.09 -2.76 -25.65
N VAL A 406 23.07 -3.39 -26.30
CA VAL A 406 24.00 -2.73 -27.22
C VAL A 406 24.28 -3.64 -28.41
N ARG A 407 24.50 -3.09 -29.60
CA ARG A 407 24.95 -3.85 -30.78
C ARG A 407 26.41 -3.57 -31.06
N GLU A 408 27.09 -4.55 -31.65
CA GLU A 408 28.45 -4.36 -32.14
C GLU A 408 28.46 -3.25 -33.19
N GLY A 409 29.28 -2.22 -33.00
CA GLY A 409 29.33 -1.03 -33.84
C GLY A 409 28.56 0.19 -33.33
N ASP A 410 27.69 0.03 -32.34
CA ASP A 410 26.95 1.15 -31.74
C ASP A 410 27.82 1.90 -30.70
N PRO A 411 27.63 3.22 -30.51
CA PRO A 411 28.30 3.95 -29.44
C PRO A 411 27.84 3.43 -28.07
N VAL A 412 28.79 3.24 -27.14
CA VAL A 412 28.50 2.83 -25.77
C VAL A 412 28.28 4.09 -24.93
N ASP A 413 27.06 4.25 -24.40
CA ASP A 413 26.60 5.39 -23.60
C ASP A 413 26.48 5.06 -22.10
N GLU A 414 26.28 3.78 -21.77
CA GLU A 414 26.22 3.31 -20.38
C GLU A 414 27.01 2.02 -20.14
N MET A 415 27.50 1.86 -18.91
CA MET A 415 28.06 0.62 -18.40
C MET A 415 27.03 -0.05 -17.48
N LEU A 416 26.65 -1.29 -17.80
CA LEU A 416 25.59 -2.01 -17.10
C LEU A 416 26.18 -3.07 -16.17
N PHE A 417 25.82 -3.01 -14.89
CA PHE A 417 26.14 -4.00 -13.87
C PHE A 417 24.95 -4.93 -13.65
N ILE A 418 25.17 -6.24 -13.83
CA ILE A 418 24.09 -7.22 -13.81
C ILE A 418 23.87 -7.70 -12.39
N MET A 419 22.66 -7.49 -11.87
CA MET A 419 22.25 -8.00 -10.55
C MET A 419 21.62 -9.38 -10.64
N ARG A 420 20.67 -9.51 -11.57
CA ARG A 420 19.91 -10.73 -11.81
C ARG A 420 19.61 -10.83 -13.29
N GLY A 421 19.57 -12.06 -13.79
CA GLY A 421 19.26 -12.37 -15.18
C GLY A 421 20.45 -12.92 -15.94
N LYS A 422 20.23 -13.17 -17.24
CA LYS A 422 21.22 -13.72 -18.16
C LYS A 422 21.25 -12.91 -19.44
N LEU A 423 22.44 -12.50 -19.85
CA LEU A 423 22.68 -11.86 -21.13
C LEU A 423 23.52 -12.78 -22.02
N SER A 424 23.31 -12.75 -23.34
CA SER A 424 24.28 -13.25 -24.31
C SER A 424 25.11 -12.08 -24.82
N SER A 425 26.43 -12.26 -24.82
CA SER A 425 27.41 -11.35 -25.41
C SER A 425 28.04 -12.06 -26.60
N VAL A 426 27.84 -11.53 -27.80
CA VAL A 426 28.35 -12.09 -29.04
C VAL A 426 29.25 -11.08 -29.74
N THR A 427 30.39 -11.52 -30.27
CA THR A 427 31.27 -10.70 -31.10
C THR A 427 31.62 -11.39 -32.41
N THR A 428 31.54 -10.62 -33.49
CA THR A 428 31.95 -11.03 -34.83
C THR A 428 33.26 -10.38 -35.26
N ASN A 429 33.85 -9.55 -34.39
CA ASN A 429 35.06 -8.78 -34.64
C ASN A 429 34.98 -8.03 -35.99
N GLY A 430 33.92 -7.24 -36.15
CA GLY A 430 33.65 -6.47 -37.36
C GLY A 430 33.21 -7.33 -38.55
N GLY A 431 32.45 -8.40 -38.32
CA GLY A 431 31.91 -9.25 -39.40
C GLY A 431 32.92 -10.21 -40.04
N ARG A 432 33.99 -10.58 -39.33
CA ARG A 432 35.06 -11.42 -39.88
C ARG A 432 34.60 -12.87 -40.05
N THR A 433 34.67 -13.40 -41.26
CA THR A 433 34.23 -14.78 -41.57
C THR A 433 35.02 -15.81 -40.75
N GLY A 434 34.29 -16.69 -40.05
CA GLY A 434 34.87 -17.74 -39.20
C GLY A 434 35.32 -17.30 -37.80
N PHE A 435 35.05 -16.05 -37.38
CA PHE A 435 35.23 -15.60 -36.00
C PHE A 435 33.87 -15.33 -35.36
N PHE A 436 33.48 -16.20 -34.43
CA PHE A 436 32.25 -16.07 -33.65
C PHE A 436 32.57 -16.48 -32.21
N ASN A 437 32.55 -15.50 -31.30
CA ASN A 437 32.65 -15.77 -29.88
C ASN A 437 31.33 -15.39 -29.22
N SER A 438 30.74 -16.33 -28.48
CA SER A 438 29.47 -16.16 -27.77
C SER A 438 29.69 -16.58 -26.33
N GLU A 439 29.28 -15.72 -25.41
CA GLU A 439 29.41 -15.94 -23.98
C GLU A 439 28.12 -15.52 -23.26
N TYR A 440 27.90 -16.07 -22.07
CA TYR A 440 26.75 -15.75 -21.23
C TYR A 440 27.21 -14.93 -20.02
N LEU A 441 26.68 -13.71 -19.86
CA LEU A 441 26.88 -12.88 -18.68
C LEU A 441 25.76 -13.17 -17.67
N LYS A 442 26.12 -13.22 -16.38
CA LYS A 442 25.21 -13.52 -15.26
C LYS A 442 25.35 -12.45 -14.18
N GLY A 443 24.57 -12.58 -13.10
CA GLY A 443 24.67 -11.70 -11.93
C GLY A 443 26.11 -11.63 -11.41
N GLY A 444 26.64 -10.41 -11.26
CA GLY A 444 28.03 -10.11 -10.89
C GLY A 444 28.93 -9.75 -12.08
N ASP A 445 28.52 -10.02 -13.32
CA ASP A 445 29.20 -9.56 -14.53
C ASP A 445 28.75 -8.14 -14.93
N PHE A 446 29.48 -7.53 -15.87
CA PHE A 446 29.16 -6.21 -16.43
C PHE A 446 29.42 -6.16 -17.94
N CYS A 447 28.83 -5.17 -18.62
CA CYS A 447 29.10 -4.85 -20.02
C CYS A 447 29.24 -3.34 -20.24
N GLY A 448 29.85 -2.93 -21.36
CA GLY A 448 30.21 -1.53 -21.63
C GLY A 448 31.61 -1.15 -21.13
N GLU A 449 32.52 -2.13 -21.01
CA GLU A 449 33.88 -1.96 -20.49
C GLU A 449 34.76 -1.02 -21.33
N GLU A 450 34.37 -0.78 -22.58
CA GLU A 450 34.97 0.22 -23.48
C GLU A 450 34.95 1.62 -22.87
N LEU A 451 33.86 1.97 -22.15
CA LEU A 451 33.69 3.28 -21.51
C LEU A 451 34.72 3.55 -20.44
N LEU A 452 35.21 2.51 -19.75
CA LEU A 452 36.23 2.68 -18.73
C LEU A 452 37.53 3.23 -19.33
N THR A 453 37.98 2.63 -20.44
CA THR A 453 39.23 3.08 -21.09
C THR A 453 39.12 4.50 -21.62
N TRP A 454 37.93 4.87 -22.12
CA TRP A 454 37.63 6.23 -22.56
C TRP A 454 37.57 7.22 -21.40
N ALA A 455 36.91 6.86 -20.30
CA ALA A 455 36.76 7.73 -19.13
C ALA A 455 38.07 7.99 -18.40
N LEU A 456 38.99 7.02 -18.42
CA LEU A 456 40.31 7.12 -17.81
C LEU A 456 41.34 7.86 -18.66
N ASP A 457 41.10 8.02 -19.96
CA ASP A 457 41.99 8.75 -20.86
C ASP A 457 41.73 10.27 -20.75
N PRO A 458 42.71 11.06 -20.25
CA PRO A 458 42.56 12.51 -20.13
C PRO A 458 42.43 13.23 -21.48
N ASN A 459 42.90 12.62 -22.57
CA ASN A 459 42.82 13.17 -23.93
C ASN A 459 41.71 12.52 -24.77
N SER A 460 40.79 11.80 -24.12
CA SER A 460 39.67 11.14 -24.80
C SER A 460 38.87 12.11 -25.65
N ALA A 461 38.62 11.73 -26.90
CA ALA A 461 37.76 12.47 -27.81
C ALA A 461 36.35 12.66 -27.21
N SER A 462 35.66 13.72 -27.61
CA SER A 462 34.26 13.97 -27.21
C SER A 462 33.29 12.89 -27.69
N SER A 463 33.71 12.04 -28.64
CA SER A 463 32.93 10.91 -29.16
C SER A 463 33.01 9.70 -28.23
N LEU A 464 31.87 9.06 -28.01
CA LEU A 464 31.76 7.81 -27.26
C LEU A 464 32.51 6.65 -27.96
N PRO A 465 33.05 5.68 -27.20
CA PRO A 465 33.68 4.51 -27.78
C PRO A 465 32.64 3.60 -28.46
N ILE A 466 33.08 2.86 -29.47
CA ILE A 466 32.23 1.93 -30.22
C ILE A 466 32.22 0.57 -29.53
N SER A 467 31.04 -0.03 -29.41
CA SER A 467 30.86 -1.36 -28.84
C SER A 467 31.52 -2.43 -29.71
N THR A 468 32.28 -3.30 -29.07
CA THR A 468 32.94 -4.45 -29.74
C THR A 468 32.03 -5.68 -29.83
N ARG A 469 30.85 -5.64 -29.19
CA ARG A 469 29.97 -6.79 -29.01
C ARG A 469 28.49 -6.44 -29.10
N THR A 470 27.70 -7.42 -29.49
CA THR A 470 26.24 -7.37 -29.36
C THR A 470 25.85 -8.05 -28.05
N VAL A 471 25.17 -7.32 -27.17
CA VAL A 471 24.67 -7.82 -25.89
C VAL A 471 23.15 -7.87 -25.91
N LYS A 472 22.59 -9.06 -25.68
CA LYS A 472 21.14 -9.31 -25.72
C LYS A 472 20.66 -10.03 -24.47
N ALA A 473 19.55 -9.61 -23.91
CA ALA A 473 18.91 -10.25 -22.77
C ALA A 473 18.26 -11.58 -23.17
N LEU A 474 18.63 -12.66 -22.47
CA LEU A 474 18.03 -13.99 -22.61
C LEU A 474 16.97 -14.27 -21.54
N SER A 475 16.91 -13.45 -20.50
CA SER A 475 15.87 -13.45 -19.48
C SER A 475 15.57 -12.00 -19.11
N GLU A 476 14.57 -11.79 -18.27
CA GLU A 476 14.43 -10.52 -17.55
C GLU A 476 15.72 -10.25 -16.77
N VAL A 477 16.25 -9.03 -16.94
CA VAL A 477 17.52 -8.59 -16.36
C VAL A 477 17.30 -7.33 -15.57
N GLU A 478 17.77 -7.38 -14.32
CA GLU A 478 17.82 -6.27 -13.40
C GLU A 478 19.28 -5.91 -13.19
N GLY A 479 19.57 -4.61 -13.22
CA GLY A 479 20.92 -4.11 -13.08
C GLY A 479 20.95 -2.63 -12.71
N PHE A 480 22.16 -2.10 -12.64
CA PHE A 480 22.40 -0.67 -12.55
C PHE A 480 23.19 -0.20 -13.75
N ALA A 481 22.75 0.89 -14.36
CA ALA A 481 23.47 1.58 -15.40
C ALA A 481 24.27 2.73 -14.81
N LEU A 482 25.51 2.90 -15.28
CA LEU A 482 26.35 4.06 -15.04
C LEU A 482 26.60 4.74 -16.38
N GLU A 483 26.10 5.96 -16.53
CA GLU A 483 26.22 6.74 -17.76
C GLU A 483 27.68 7.19 -18.00
N ALA A 484 28.04 7.37 -19.27
CA ALA A 484 29.39 7.75 -19.69
C ALA A 484 29.85 9.07 -19.03
N ASP A 485 29.00 10.09 -19.00
CA ASP A 485 29.30 11.40 -18.40
C ASP A 485 29.54 11.29 -16.89
N ASP A 486 28.73 10.46 -16.22
CA ASP A 486 28.86 10.17 -14.79
C ASP A 486 30.16 9.42 -14.50
N LEU A 487 30.51 8.43 -15.33
CA LEU A 487 31.76 7.70 -15.19
C LEU A 487 32.98 8.61 -15.43
N LYS A 488 32.95 9.48 -16.44
CA LYS A 488 34.02 10.44 -16.73
C LYS A 488 34.18 11.43 -15.60
N PHE A 489 33.08 11.92 -15.02
CA PHE A 489 33.12 12.76 -13.83
C PHE A 489 33.84 12.05 -12.67
N VAL A 490 33.47 10.80 -12.36
CA VAL A 490 34.10 10.05 -11.26
C VAL A 490 35.57 9.76 -11.58
N ALA A 491 35.91 9.40 -12.82
CA ALA A 491 37.29 9.20 -13.24
C ALA A 491 38.18 10.44 -13.02
N THR A 492 37.69 11.62 -13.38
CA THR A 492 38.44 12.88 -13.19
C THR A 492 38.64 13.26 -11.72
N GLN A 493 37.70 12.92 -10.84
CA GLN A 493 37.78 13.29 -9.42
C GLN A 493 38.60 12.31 -8.58
N PHE A 494 38.62 11.03 -8.94
CA PHE A 494 39.20 9.99 -8.11
C PHE A 494 40.46 9.36 -8.71
N ARG A 495 41.63 9.87 -8.31
CA ARG A 495 42.95 9.35 -8.75
C ARG A 495 43.14 7.84 -8.56
N ARG A 496 42.46 7.20 -7.60
CA ARG A 496 42.55 5.74 -7.40
C ARG A 496 41.99 4.92 -8.58
N LEU A 497 41.11 5.50 -9.40
CA LEU A 497 40.70 4.89 -10.67
C LEU A 497 41.87 4.76 -11.67
N HIS A 498 42.97 5.50 -11.45
CA HIS A 498 44.22 5.38 -12.21
C HIS A 498 45.22 4.37 -11.63
N SER A 499 44.81 3.54 -10.66
CA SER A 499 45.70 2.56 -10.01
C SER A 499 46.00 1.36 -10.92
N LYS A 500 47.28 0.92 -10.92
CA LYS A 500 47.71 -0.31 -11.59
C LYS A 500 46.99 -1.56 -11.08
N GLN A 501 46.65 -1.61 -9.79
CA GLN A 501 45.93 -2.75 -9.22
C GLN A 501 44.55 -2.90 -9.85
N LEU A 502 43.83 -1.78 -9.99
CA LEU A 502 42.51 -1.72 -10.60
C LEU A 502 42.60 -2.04 -12.10
N GLN A 503 43.65 -1.59 -12.80
CA GLN A 503 43.94 -2.01 -14.17
C GLN A 503 44.07 -3.53 -14.33
N HIS A 504 44.79 -4.20 -13.43
CA HIS A 504 44.91 -5.67 -13.44
C HIS A 504 43.56 -6.36 -13.20
N THR A 505 42.77 -5.84 -12.26
CA THR A 505 41.43 -6.35 -11.97
C THR A 505 40.52 -6.20 -13.19
N PHE A 506 40.51 -5.04 -13.84
CA PHE A 506 39.75 -4.84 -15.08
C PHE A 506 40.20 -5.77 -16.21
N ARG A 507 41.51 -5.94 -16.43
CA ARG A 507 42.02 -6.92 -17.41
C ARG A 507 41.58 -8.34 -17.09
N PHE A 508 41.50 -8.69 -15.82
CA PHE A 508 41.13 -10.03 -15.38
C PHE A 508 39.63 -10.30 -15.53
N TYR A 509 38.75 -9.33 -15.25
CA TYR A 509 37.30 -9.49 -15.37
C TYR A 509 36.76 -9.14 -16.76
N SER A 510 37.48 -8.33 -17.53
CA SER A 510 37.07 -7.93 -18.88
C SER A 510 37.08 -9.09 -19.86
N GLN A 511 35.99 -9.20 -20.61
CA GLN A 511 35.83 -10.27 -21.57
C GLN A 511 36.59 -10.00 -22.87
N GLN A 512 36.76 -8.74 -23.28
CA GLN A 512 37.63 -8.40 -24.39
C GLN A 512 39.08 -8.82 -24.12
N TRP A 513 39.60 -8.50 -22.93
CA TRP A 513 40.96 -8.86 -22.53
C TRP A 513 41.17 -10.37 -22.49
N ARG A 514 40.21 -11.12 -21.92
CA ARG A 514 40.24 -12.60 -21.92
C ARG A 514 40.24 -13.18 -23.34
N THR A 515 39.38 -12.66 -24.21
CA THR A 515 39.28 -13.13 -25.61
C THR A 515 40.56 -12.81 -26.39
N TRP A 516 41.09 -11.61 -26.24
CA TRP A 516 42.36 -11.20 -26.84
C TRP A 516 43.51 -12.08 -26.36
N ALA A 517 43.64 -12.31 -25.04
CA ALA A 517 44.68 -13.14 -24.45
C ALA A 517 44.59 -14.60 -24.95
N ALA A 518 43.38 -15.16 -25.01
CA ALA A 518 43.16 -16.49 -25.56
C ALA A 518 43.60 -16.58 -27.02
N CYS A 519 43.20 -15.63 -27.87
CA CYS A 519 43.61 -15.59 -29.26
C CYS A 519 45.12 -15.36 -29.42
N PHE A 520 45.74 -14.56 -28.55
CA PHE A 520 47.17 -14.31 -28.54
C PHE A 520 47.96 -15.58 -28.21
N ILE A 521 47.58 -16.27 -27.13
CA ILE A 521 48.17 -17.55 -26.72
C ILE A 521 47.98 -18.60 -27.82
N GLN A 522 46.78 -18.71 -28.39
CA GLN A 522 46.51 -19.63 -29.50
C GLN A 522 47.40 -19.34 -30.72
N ALA A 523 47.57 -18.06 -31.08
CA ALA A 523 48.43 -17.67 -32.19
C ALA A 523 49.91 -17.94 -31.90
N ALA A 524 50.38 -17.69 -30.68
CA ALA A 524 51.73 -18.00 -30.23
C ALA A 524 52.00 -19.51 -30.22
N TRP A 525 51.09 -20.31 -29.67
CA TRP A 525 51.15 -21.77 -29.68
C TRP A 525 51.18 -22.34 -31.10
N ARG A 526 50.34 -21.80 -32.00
CA ARG A 526 50.34 -22.17 -33.42
C ARG A 526 51.65 -21.81 -34.11
N ARG A 527 52.31 -20.71 -33.73
CA ARG A 527 53.65 -20.34 -34.23
C ARG A 527 54.72 -21.29 -33.72
N TYR A 528 54.76 -21.53 -32.41
CA TYR A 528 55.67 -22.49 -31.78
C TYR A 528 55.54 -23.90 -32.37
N SER A 529 54.29 -24.37 -32.54
CA SER A 529 54.01 -25.69 -33.12
C SER A 529 54.47 -25.82 -34.57
N ARG A 530 54.44 -24.73 -35.36
CA ARG A 530 54.99 -24.70 -36.72
C ARG A 530 56.51 -24.77 -36.69
N LYS A 531 57.14 -23.91 -35.88
CA LYS A 531 58.61 -23.88 -35.73
C LYS A 531 59.17 -25.23 -35.27
N LYS A 532 58.55 -25.86 -34.27
CA LYS A 532 58.95 -27.19 -33.77
C LYS A 532 58.81 -28.29 -34.83
N LEU A 533 57.81 -28.19 -35.71
CA LEU A 533 57.63 -29.13 -36.80
C LEU A 533 58.68 -28.92 -37.91
N GLU A 534 59.01 -27.67 -38.23
CA GLU A 534 60.08 -27.31 -39.17
C GLU A 534 61.46 -27.74 -38.65
N GLU A 535 61.77 -27.50 -37.37
CA GLU A 535 63.00 -27.98 -36.72
C GLU A 535 63.09 -29.51 -36.74
N ALA A 536 61.98 -30.21 -36.49
CA ALA A 536 61.93 -31.67 -36.56
C ALA A 536 62.15 -32.19 -38.00
N LEU A 537 61.59 -31.50 -39.01
CA LEU A 537 61.83 -31.81 -40.43
C LEU A 537 63.29 -31.61 -40.81
N SER A 538 63.87 -30.45 -40.49
CA SER A 538 65.28 -30.12 -40.77
C SER A 538 66.26 -31.06 -40.08
N LYS A 539 65.95 -31.50 -38.84
CA LYS A 539 66.76 -32.49 -38.11
C LYS A 539 66.72 -33.87 -38.76
N GLU A 540 65.58 -34.31 -39.25
CA GLU A 540 65.49 -35.61 -39.95
C GLU A 540 66.07 -35.53 -41.36
N GLU A 541 65.98 -34.38 -42.04
CA GLU A 541 66.63 -34.13 -43.34
C GLU A 541 68.16 -34.17 -43.24
N SER A 542 68.74 -33.47 -42.25
CA SER A 542 70.18 -33.49 -42.01
C SER A 542 70.69 -34.88 -41.62
N ARG A 543 69.92 -35.65 -40.83
CA ARG A 543 70.23 -37.05 -40.52
C ARG A 543 70.19 -37.96 -41.75
N LEU A 544 69.21 -37.76 -42.62
CA LEU A 544 69.10 -38.48 -43.89
C LEU A 544 70.30 -38.16 -44.79
N GLN A 545 70.66 -36.89 -44.96
CA GLN A 545 71.81 -36.45 -45.75
C GLN A 545 73.13 -37.01 -45.19
N ALA A 546 73.32 -36.98 -43.87
CA ALA A 546 74.48 -37.57 -43.22
C ALA A 546 74.59 -39.09 -43.46
N ALA A 547 73.48 -39.84 -43.32
CA ALA A 547 73.43 -41.29 -43.54
C ALA A 547 73.68 -41.68 -45.01
N LEU A 548 73.29 -40.82 -45.96
CA LEU A 548 73.58 -41.00 -47.39
C LEU A 548 75.07 -40.75 -47.68
N SER A 549 75.70 -39.76 -47.04
CA SER A 549 77.13 -39.46 -47.23
C SER A 549 78.09 -40.51 -46.66
N THR A 550 77.68 -41.26 -45.62
CA THR A 550 78.50 -42.33 -45.01
C THR A 550 78.37 -43.69 -45.74
N GLY A 551 77.37 -43.84 -46.62
CA GLY A 551 77.04 -45.10 -47.31
C GLY A 551 77.80 -45.33 -48.62
N ASN A 552 79.04 -44.85 -48.75
CA ASN A 552 79.68 -44.67 -50.06
C ASN A 552 80.35 -45.92 -50.65
N ASN A 553 79.95 -47.15 -50.30
CA ASN A 553 80.58 -48.38 -50.84
C ASN A 553 79.65 -49.60 -51.05
N SER A 554 78.32 -49.43 -51.13
CA SER A 554 77.43 -50.53 -51.55
C SER A 554 76.19 -50.00 -52.27
N ASN A 555 75.81 -50.61 -53.40
CA ASN A 555 74.64 -50.26 -54.23
C ASN A 555 73.27 -50.50 -53.55
N SER A 556 73.23 -50.71 -52.24
CA SER A 556 72.00 -50.84 -51.46
C SER A 556 71.94 -49.75 -50.38
N PRO A 557 70.79 -49.05 -50.23
CA PRO A 557 70.65 -48.03 -49.19
C PRO A 557 70.81 -48.68 -47.80
N SER A 558 71.61 -48.05 -46.93
CA SER A 558 71.77 -48.54 -45.56
C SER A 558 70.42 -48.56 -44.83
N LEU A 559 70.18 -49.59 -44.01
CA LEU A 559 68.93 -49.73 -43.24
C LEU A 559 68.63 -48.48 -42.38
N GLY A 560 69.68 -47.78 -41.92
CA GLY A 560 69.57 -46.50 -41.24
C GLY A 560 69.02 -45.37 -42.13
N ALA A 561 69.48 -45.25 -43.38
CA ALA A 561 68.98 -44.25 -44.33
C ALA A 561 67.50 -44.48 -44.68
N ALA A 562 67.06 -45.73 -44.82
CA ALA A 562 65.65 -46.07 -45.06
C ALA A 562 64.74 -45.70 -43.86
N ILE A 563 65.23 -45.89 -42.63
CA ILE A 563 64.52 -45.50 -41.40
C ILE A 563 64.38 -43.96 -41.33
N TYR A 564 65.45 -43.22 -41.62
CA TYR A 564 65.39 -41.75 -41.63
C TYR A 564 64.52 -41.21 -42.76
N ALA A 565 64.54 -41.82 -43.95
CA ALA A 565 63.67 -41.45 -45.06
C ALA A 565 62.19 -41.69 -44.73
N SER A 566 61.87 -42.82 -44.09
CA SER A 566 60.51 -43.12 -43.61
C SER A 566 60.05 -42.10 -42.55
N ARG A 567 60.90 -41.75 -41.58
CA ARG A 567 60.58 -40.75 -40.55
C ARG A 567 60.43 -39.34 -41.14
N PHE A 568 61.29 -38.95 -42.06
CA PHE A 568 61.19 -37.70 -42.80
C PHE A 568 59.88 -37.65 -43.60
N ALA A 569 59.55 -38.70 -44.36
CA ALA A 569 58.30 -38.79 -45.12
C ALA A 569 57.06 -38.71 -44.22
N VAL A 570 57.05 -39.39 -43.06
CA VAL A 570 55.95 -39.31 -42.09
C VAL A 570 55.80 -37.89 -41.53
N ASN A 571 56.90 -37.21 -41.19
CA ASN A 571 56.85 -35.84 -40.69
C ASN A 571 56.46 -34.84 -41.79
N ALA A 572 56.90 -35.04 -43.03
CA ALA A 572 56.52 -34.26 -44.19
C ALA A 572 55.03 -34.45 -44.54
N LEU A 573 54.54 -35.69 -44.47
CA LEU A 573 53.12 -36.01 -44.62
C LEU A 573 52.27 -35.40 -43.50
N ARG A 574 52.74 -35.38 -42.24
CA ARG A 574 52.06 -34.64 -41.15
C ARG A 574 52.02 -33.14 -41.41
N ALA A 575 53.09 -32.56 -41.94
CA ALA A 575 53.13 -31.15 -42.31
C ALA A 575 52.16 -30.86 -43.47
N LEU A 576 52.15 -31.70 -44.50
CA LEU A 576 51.22 -31.61 -45.63
C LEU A 576 49.77 -31.88 -45.21
N ARG A 577 49.48 -32.75 -44.24
CA ARG A 577 48.11 -32.98 -43.76
C ARG A 577 47.60 -31.80 -42.91
N ARG A 578 48.48 -31.19 -42.11
CA ARG A 578 48.19 -29.95 -41.35
C ARG A 578 48.06 -28.71 -42.25
N ASN A 579 48.78 -28.67 -43.37
CA ASN A 579 48.72 -27.56 -44.33
C ASN A 579 47.69 -27.80 -45.46
N GLY A 580 47.41 -29.04 -45.82
CA GLY A 580 46.49 -29.45 -46.89
C GLY A 580 45.02 -29.31 -46.51
N THR A 581 44.70 -29.53 -45.23
CA THR A 581 43.39 -29.12 -44.66
C THR A 581 43.22 -27.60 -44.59
N ARG A 582 44.30 -26.82 -44.77
CA ARG A 582 44.25 -25.35 -44.88
C ARG A 582 44.20 -24.86 -46.32
N LYS A 583 44.85 -25.52 -47.29
CA LYS A 583 44.92 -25.00 -48.67
C LYS A 583 43.55 -24.93 -49.38
N SER A 584 42.57 -25.77 -49.03
CA SER A 584 41.20 -25.62 -49.57
C SER A 584 40.38 -24.48 -48.93
N ARG A 585 40.91 -23.80 -47.91
CA ARG A 585 40.26 -22.65 -47.24
C ARG A 585 41.08 -21.35 -47.29
N LEU A 586 42.21 -21.33 -47.99
CA LEU A 586 43.25 -20.29 -47.79
C LEU A 586 43.86 -19.86 -49.14
N GLN A 587 42.99 -19.62 -50.12
CA GLN A 587 43.32 -18.90 -51.36
C GLN A 587 42.55 -17.59 -51.45
N GLU A 588 42.36 -16.94 -50.31
CA GLU A 588 42.11 -15.50 -50.22
C GLU A 588 43.15 -14.91 -49.26
N ARG A 589 43.81 -13.85 -49.73
CA ARG A 589 44.90 -13.08 -49.14
C ARG A 589 45.08 -13.24 -47.62
N LEU A 590 46.30 -13.59 -47.22
CA LEU A 590 46.83 -13.22 -45.90
C LEU A 590 46.87 -11.69 -45.81
N PRO A 591 46.17 -11.09 -44.85
CA PRO A 591 46.85 -10.15 -43.98
C PRO A 591 46.92 -10.74 -42.56
N GLY A 592 48.10 -10.67 -41.95
CA GLY A 592 48.27 -11.01 -40.56
C GLY A 592 47.34 -10.13 -39.71
N LEU A 593 46.46 -10.73 -38.91
CA LEU A 593 45.58 -9.98 -38.03
C LEU A 593 45.36 -10.81 -36.75
N MET A 594 46.22 -10.59 -35.76
CA MET A 594 45.83 -10.79 -34.36
C MET A 594 44.64 -9.87 -34.06
N LEU A 595 43.76 -10.25 -33.12
CA LEU A 595 42.80 -9.28 -32.57
C LEU A 595 43.56 -8.01 -32.20
N GLN A 596 42.99 -6.86 -32.55
CA GLN A 596 43.54 -5.58 -32.12
C GLN A 596 43.62 -5.64 -30.60
N LYS A 597 44.80 -5.33 -30.06
CA LYS A 597 44.99 -5.28 -28.62
C LYS A 597 43.97 -4.28 -28.05
N PRO A 598 43.13 -4.69 -27.08
CA PRO A 598 42.22 -3.76 -26.43
C PRO A 598 43.00 -2.55 -25.93
N SER A 599 42.41 -1.36 -26.07
CA SER A 599 43.02 -0.10 -25.66
C SER A 599 43.41 -0.20 -24.18
N GLU A 600 44.66 0.10 -23.85
CA GLU A 600 45.06 0.22 -22.46
C GLU A 600 44.69 1.63 -21.99
N PRO A 601 44.06 1.79 -20.81
CA PRO A 601 43.96 3.10 -20.21
C PRO A 601 45.38 3.63 -19.98
N ASP A 602 45.69 4.79 -20.56
CA ASP A 602 47.00 5.42 -20.49
C ASP A 602 47.13 6.16 -19.14
N PHE A 603 48.06 5.68 -18.32
CA PHE A 603 48.38 6.27 -17.02
C PHE A 603 49.79 6.88 -17.01
N SER A 604 50.39 7.09 -18.18
CA SER A 604 51.75 7.61 -18.30
C SER A 604 51.86 9.12 -18.04
N THR A 605 50.74 9.82 -17.87
CA THR A 605 50.65 11.26 -17.64
C THR A 605 50.48 11.66 -16.17
N ASP A 606 51.09 10.92 -15.24
CA ASP A 606 51.37 11.44 -13.90
C ASP A 606 52.87 11.28 -13.62
N ARG A 607 53.62 12.33 -13.95
CA ARG A 607 54.95 12.61 -13.41
C ARG A 607 54.88 13.83 -12.52
#